data_AF-A0A9X1PN17-F1
#
_entry.id   AF-A0A9X1PN17-F1
#
_cell.length_a   1.000
_cell.length_b   1.000
_cell.length_c   1.000
_cell.angle_alpha   90.00
_cell.angle_beta   90.00
_cell.angle_gamma   90.00
#
_symmetry.space_group_name_H-M   'P 1'
#
loop_
_entity.id
_entity.type
_entity.pdbx_description
1 polymer ?
#
loop_
_entity_poly.entity_id
_entity_poly.type
_entity_poly.pdbx_seq_one_letter_code
_entity_poly.pdbx_strand_id
1 'polypeptide(L)' 'METLIIQGDDEQISTLKAFLKTVGINYQTCQEQDTTDYLLSNSTNKTELLDSIQEAKDGKTRKIGLDDIWK' A
#
# COMPACT_ATOMS: atom_id res chain seq x y z
N MET A 1 -13.09 -3.77 -16.49
CA MET A 1 -11.67 -3.40 -16.64
C MET A 1 -10.96 -4.11 -15.50
N GLU A 2 -10.07 -5.04 -15.80
CA GLU A 2 -9.43 -5.90 -14.81
C GLU A 2 -7.96 -5.51 -14.66
N THR A 3 -7.49 -5.42 -13.42
CA THR A 3 -6.11 -5.04 -13.08
C THR A 3 -5.39 -6.22 -12.48
N LEU A 4 -4.25 -6.61 -13.06
CA LEU A 4 -3.38 -7.65 -12.52
C LEU A 4 -2.31 -7.01 -11.62
N ILE A 5 -2.29 -7.40 -10.35
CA ILE A 5 -1.26 -6.98 -9.38
C ILE A 5 -0.24 -8.11 -9.26
N ILE A 6 1.04 -7.79 -9.45
CA ILE A 6 2.13 -8.76 -9.42
C ILE A 6 3.15 -8.29 -8.37
N GLN A 7 3.42 -9.15 -7.40
CA GLN A 7 4.44 -8.95 -6.38
C GLN A 7 5.62 -9.89 -6.66
N GLY A 8 6.84 -9.35 -6.64
CA GLY A 8 8.07 -10.10 -6.88
C GLY A 8 9.28 -9.26 -6.49
N ASP A 9 10.46 -9.89 -6.45
CA ASP A 9 11.72 -9.19 -6.23
C ASP A 9 12.15 -8.36 -7.47
N ASP A 10 13.18 -7.53 -7.31
CA ASP A 10 13.65 -6.62 -8.36
C ASP A 10 14.03 -7.36 -9.66
N GLU A 11 14.59 -8.57 -9.55
CA GLU A 11 15.05 -9.37 -10.69
C GLU A 11 13.87 -10.00 -11.44
N GLN A 12 12.87 -10.49 -10.70
CA GLN A 12 11.58 -10.98 -11.23
C GLN A 12 10.81 -9.87 -11.94
N ILE A 13 10.71 -8.68 -11.31
CA ILE A 13 10.01 -7.52 -11.89
C ILE A 13 10.73 -7.04 -13.15
N SER A 14 12.06 -7.03 -13.16
CA SER A 14 12.86 -6.67 -14.35
C SER A 14 12.65 -7.65 -15.50
N THR A 15 12.67 -8.95 -15.22
CA THR A 15 12.45 -10.01 -16.22
C THR A 15 11.04 -9.90 -16.83
N LEU A 16 10.03 -9.68 -16.00
CA LEU A 16 8.66 -9.51 -16.45
C LEU A 16 8.49 -8.26 -17.33
N LYS A 17 9.06 -7.12 -16.94
CA LYS A 17 9.04 -5.88 -17.73
C LYS A 17 9.66 -6.09 -19.12
N ALA A 18 10.79 -6.80 -19.18
CA ALA A 18 11.44 -7.14 -20.44
C ALA A 18 10.54 -8.01 -21.33
N PHE A 19 9.93 -9.06 -20.75
CA PHE A 19 9.00 -9.92 -21.47
C PHE A 19 7.78 -9.15 -22.02
N LEU A 20 7.11 -8.36 -21.18
CA LEU A 20 5.94 -7.58 -21.58
C LEU A 20 6.27 -6.60 -22.72
N LYS A 21 7.45 -5.97 -22.64
CA LYS A 21 7.96 -5.10 -23.71
C LYS A 21 8.20 -5.86 -25.02
N THR A 22 8.77 -7.06 -24.97
CA THR A 22 8.98 -7.91 -26.15
C THR A 22 7.66 -8.33 -26.80
N VAL A 23 6.64 -8.64 -26.00
CA VAL A 23 5.31 -9.04 -26.48
C VAL A 23 4.47 -7.82 -26.93
N GLY A 24 4.95 -6.60 -26.70
CA GLY A 24 4.25 -5.36 -27.10
C GLY A 24 3.08 -5.02 -26.19
N ILE A 25 3.05 -5.55 -24.96
CA ILE A 25 2.03 -5.25 -23.98
C ILE A 25 2.41 -3.95 -23.27
N ASN A 26 1.56 -2.94 -23.42
CA ASN A 26 1.69 -1.71 -22.64
C ASN A 26 1.28 -1.98 -21.18
N TYR A 27 2.18 -1.65 -20.25
CA TYR A 27 1.93 -1.73 -18.82
C TYR A 27 2.20 -0.38 -18.17
N GLN A 28 1.46 -0.10 -17.10
CA GLN A 28 1.72 1.04 -16.24
C GLN A 28 2.28 0.51 -14.93
N THR A 29 3.47 0.98 -14.58
CA THR A 29 3.97 0.76 -13.22
C THR A 29 3.25 1.79 -12.36
N CYS A 30 2.19 1.38 -11.67
CA CYS A 30 1.75 2.13 -10.52
C CYS A 30 2.89 2.01 -9.50
N GLN A 31 3.61 3.10 -9.22
CA GLN A 31 4.40 3.13 -8.00
C GLN A 31 3.44 2.72 -6.88
N GLU A 32 3.85 1.78 -6.03
CA GLU A 32 3.19 1.63 -4.73
C GLU A 32 2.99 3.04 -4.20
N GLN A 33 1.73 3.47 -4.08
CA GLN A 33 1.47 4.71 -3.40
C GLN A 33 2.04 4.48 -2.01
N ASP A 34 3.08 5.25 -1.66
CA ASP A 34 3.51 5.34 -0.28
C ASP A 34 2.23 5.58 0.52
N THR A 35 1.87 4.64 1.38
CA THR A 35 0.56 4.66 2.04
C THR A 35 0.42 5.93 2.86
N THR A 36 1.55 6.53 3.25
CA THR A 36 1.64 7.86 3.85
C THR A 36 1.18 8.96 2.88
N ASP A 37 1.66 8.98 1.64
CA ASP A 37 1.25 9.98 0.63
C ASP A 37 -0.24 9.87 0.31
N TYR A 38 -0.78 8.64 0.24
CA TYR A 38 -2.23 8.43 0.09
C TYR A 38 -3.01 8.97 1.30
N LEU A 39 -2.58 8.65 2.52
CA LEU A 39 -3.23 9.12 3.74
C LEU A 39 -3.12 10.66 3.90
N LEU A 40 -2.07 11.27 3.35
CA LEU A 40 -1.86 12.73 3.36
C LEU A 40 -2.53 13.47 2.19
N SER A 41 -3.01 12.75 1.17
CA SER A 41 -3.55 13.34 -0.07
C SER A 41 -4.88 14.08 0.10
N ASN A 42 -5.67 13.73 1.12
CA ASN A 42 -6.97 14.33 1.41
C ASN A 42 -6.95 14.94 2.83
N SER A 43 -7.50 16.15 2.98
CA SER A 43 -7.61 16.83 4.27
C SER A 43 -8.32 15.98 5.32
N THR A 44 -9.35 15.22 4.94
CA THR A 44 -10.05 14.31 5.86
C THR A 44 -9.12 13.19 6.33
N ASN A 45 -8.47 12.47 5.42
CA ASN A 45 -7.56 11.38 5.76
C ASN A 45 -6.38 11.85 6.60
N LYS A 46 -5.87 13.06 6.30
CA LYS A 46 -4.80 13.70 7.06
C LYS A 46 -5.24 14.00 8.50
N THR A 47 -6.44 14.53 8.72
CA THR A 47 -6.97 14.79 10.06
C THR A 47 -7.12 13.49 10.85
N GLU A 48 -7.76 12.47 10.27
CA GLU A 48 -7.93 11.16 10.92
C GLU A 48 -6.59 10.50 11.28
N LEU A 49 -5.58 10.61 10.40
CA LEU A 49 -4.24 10.10 10.67
C LEU A 49 -3.60 10.84 11.85
N LEU A 50 -3.68 12.17 11.88
CA LEU A 50 -3.11 12.98 12.96
C LEU A 50 -3.82 12.73 14.30
N ASP A 51 -5.14 12.57 14.27
CA ASP A 51 -5.95 12.26 15.45
C ASP A 51 -5.59 10.87 15.99
N SER A 52 -5.47 9.86 15.12
CA SER A 52 -5.01 8.51 15.50
C SER A 52 -3.61 8.52 16.13
N ILE A 53 -2.68 9.31 15.59
CA ILE A 53 -1.35 9.51 16.18
C ILE A 53 -1.45 10.13 17.58
N GLN A 54 -2.35 11.10 17.77
CA GLN A 54 -2.55 11.75 19.06
C GLN A 54 -3.21 10.80 20.07
N GLU A 55 -4.19 10.00 19.67
CA GLU A 55 -4.80 8.97 20.51
C GLU A 55 -3.79 7.92 20.96
N ALA A 56 -2.84 7.55 20.09
CA ALA A 56 -1.74 6.67 20.46
C ALA A 56 -0.83 7.28 21.52
N LYS A 57 -0.50 8.57 21.40
CA LYS A 57 0.29 9.32 22.41
C LYS A 57 -0.45 9.45 23.73
N ASP A 58 -1.76 9.66 23.68
CA ASP A 58 -2.64 9.77 24.85
C ASP A 58 -2.91 8.42 25.53
N GLY A 59 -2.44 7.30 24.95
CA GLY A 59 -2.70 5.96 25.47
C GLY A 59 -4.14 5.46 25.24
N LYS A 60 -4.90 6.09 24.35
CA LYS A 60 -6.28 5.73 24.00
C LYS A 60 -6.37 4.62 22.94
N THR A 61 -5.27 3.90 22.69
CA THR A 61 -5.22 2.82 21.69
C THR A 61 -5.39 1.46 22.33
N ARG A 62 -6.08 0.56 21.62
CA ARG A 62 -6.18 -0.85 21.98
C ARG A 62 -5.23 -1.67 21.11
N LYS A 63 -4.28 -2.35 21.74
CA LYS A 63 -3.45 -3.34 21.05
C LYS A 63 -4.23 -4.66 20.98
N ILE A 64 -4.39 -5.19 19.78
CA ILE A 64 -5.02 -6.49 19.54
C ILE A 64 -3.95 -7.37 18.90
N GLY A 65 -3.67 -8.51 19.52
CA GLY A 65 -2.78 -9.51 18.93
C GLY A 65 -3.47 -10.23 17.78
N LEU A 66 -2.71 -10.73 16.81
CA LEU A 66 -3.29 -11.49 15.69
C LEU A 66 -4.11 -12.69 16.18
N ASP A 67 -3.68 -13.32 17.27
CA ASP A 67 -4.38 -14.46 17.91
C ASP A 67 -5.75 -14.09 18.49
N ASP A 68 -6.01 -12.81 18.78
CA ASP A 68 -7.30 -12.34 19.29
C ASP A 68 -8.32 -12.06 18.18
N ILE A 69 -7.88 -12.02 16.91
CA ILE A 69 -8.74 -11.78 15.74
C ILE A 69 -9.39 -13.08 15.25
N TRP A 70 -8.71 -14.24 15.44
CA TRP A 70 -9.12 -15.54 14.89
C TRP A 70 -9.90 -16.45 15.87
N LYS A 71 -10.55 -15.89 16.89
CA LYS A 71 -11.46 -16.63 17.80
C LYS A 71 -12.90 -16.58 17.32
#